data_AF-A0A512UBW4-F1
#
_entry.id   AF-A0A512UBW4-F1
#
_cell.length_a   1.000
_cell.length_b   1.000
_cell.length_c   1.000
_cell.angle_alpha   90.00
_cell.angle_beta   90.00
_cell.angle_gamma   90.00
#
_symmetry.space_group_name_H-M   'P 1'
#
loop_
_entity.id
_entity.type
_entity.pdbx_description
1 polymer ?
#
loop_
_entity_poly.entity_id
_entity_poly.type
_entity_poly.pdbx_seq_one_letter_code
_entity_poly.pdbx_strand_id
1 'polypeptide(L)'
;MTKLLTLPYYLNNETHLYVIAYDGQIFIKNDAELDLKRRAADHEQARGDPAKENHLATCEYGGYKFEALTTLKKPWAQTSRATIEKRYKKAVNNYEQYISVVRRGVGKVKTLLAGEVDCVWDYIPEDHPQTPGA
;
A
#
# COMPACT_ATOMS: atom_id res chain seq x y z
N MET A 1 1.41 -7.28 8.97
CA MET A 1 2.04 -8.62 8.91
C MET A 1 3.43 -8.60 8.28
N THR A 2 3.67 -7.86 7.19
CA THR A 2 4.99 -7.77 6.54
C THR A 2 6.14 -7.47 7.51
N LYS A 3 6.00 -6.47 8.40
CA LYS A 3 7.00 -6.15 9.44
C LYS A 3 7.37 -7.35 10.33
N LEU A 4 6.40 -8.21 10.69
CA LEU A 4 6.66 -9.40 11.51
C LEU A 4 7.37 -10.50 10.71
N LEU A 5 6.98 -10.71 9.45
CA LEU A 5 7.60 -11.69 8.57
C LEU A 5 9.07 -11.34 8.29
N THR A 6 9.37 -10.06 8.09
CA THR A 6 10.71 -9.60 7.74
C THR A 6 11.59 -9.31 8.95
N LEU A 7 11.05 -9.33 10.17
CA LEU A 7 11.76 -8.99 11.42
C LEU A 7 13.15 -9.64 11.55
N PRO A 8 13.36 -10.94 11.21
CA PRO A 8 14.69 -11.57 11.32
C PRO A 8 15.80 -10.86 10.52
N TYR A 9 15.44 -10.10 9.47
CA TYR A 9 16.38 -9.35 8.63
C TYR A 9 16.42 -7.85 8.94
N TYR A 10 15.53 -7.37 9.82
CA TYR A 10 15.38 -5.96 10.18
C TYR A 10 15.34 -5.79 11.70
N LEU A 11 16.34 -6.33 12.39
CA LEU A 11 16.39 -6.37 13.86
C LEU A 11 16.44 -4.99 14.51
N ASN A 12 16.93 -3.97 13.80
CA ASN A 12 16.99 -2.59 14.28
C ASN A 12 15.65 -1.84 14.12
N ASN A 13 14.66 -2.46 13.45
CA ASN A 13 13.37 -1.82 13.19
C ASN A 13 12.34 -2.26 14.23
N GLU A 14 12.12 -1.41 15.23
CA GLU A 14 11.10 -1.67 16.24
C GLU A 14 9.69 -1.71 15.63
N THR A 15 8.91 -2.72 16.04
CA THR A 15 7.53 -2.90 15.62
C THR A 15 6.59 -2.83 16.82
N HIS A 16 5.70 -1.83 16.82
CA HIS A 16 4.71 -1.60 17.87
C HIS A 16 3.30 -1.85 17.33
N LEU A 17 2.57 -2.77 17.97
CA LEU A 17 1.25 -3.21 17.53
C LEU A 17 0.29 -3.25 18.73
N TYR A 18 -0.93 -2.76 18.54
CA TYR A 18 -2.04 -3.02 19.46
C TYR A 18 -2.73 -4.31 19.07
N VAL A 19 -3.06 -5.13 20.07
CA VAL A 19 -3.77 -6.40 19.91
C VAL A 19 -4.99 -6.39 20.80
N ILE A 20 -6.17 -6.61 20.22
CA ILE A 20 -7.44 -6.63 20.94
C ILE A 20 -8.16 -7.93 20.61
N ALA A 21 -8.62 -8.64 21.64
CA ALA A 21 -9.49 -9.80 21.48
C ALA A 21 -10.95 -9.35 21.55
N TYR A 22 -11.74 -9.65 20.52
CA TYR A 22 -13.15 -9.32 20.45
C TYR A 22 -13.86 -10.33 19.54
N ASP A 23 -15.07 -10.76 19.92
CA ASP A 23 -15.90 -11.71 19.14
C ASP A 23 -15.16 -12.99 18.70
N GLY A 24 -14.36 -13.57 19.61
CA GLY A 24 -13.56 -14.78 19.31
C GLY A 24 -12.45 -14.57 18.28
N GLN A 25 -12.15 -13.33 17.91
CA GLN A 25 -11.13 -12.94 16.95
C GLN A 25 -10.06 -12.04 17.59
N ILE A 26 -8.92 -11.92 16.90
CA ILE A 26 -7.83 -11.04 17.29
C ILE A 26 -7.70 -9.94 16.23
N PHE A 27 -7.88 -8.69 16.66
CA PHE A 27 -7.66 -7.50 15.85
C PHE A 27 -6.28 -6.93 16.14
N ILE A 28 -5.51 -6.68 15.09
CA ILE A 28 -4.14 -6.17 15.18
C ILE A 28 -4.05 -4.88 14.37
N LYS A 29 -3.59 -3.79 14.99
CA LYS A 29 -3.32 -2.51 14.32
C LYS A 29 -1.95 -1.98 14.72
N ASN A 30 -1.40 -1.12 13.88
CA ASN A 30 -0.17 -0.39 14.17
C ASN A 30 -0.44 0.68 15.24
N ASP A 31 0.59 1.10 15.96
CA ASP A 31 0.53 2.34 16.73
C ASP A 31 0.68 3.54 15.78
N ALA A 32 -0.44 4.14 15.40
CA ALA A 32 -0.48 5.25 14.47
C ALA A 32 0.17 6.54 15.01
N GLU A 33 0.10 6.78 16.32
CA GLU A 33 0.70 7.96 16.93
C GLU A 33 2.22 7.85 16.95
N LEU A 34 2.73 6.66 17.30
CA LEU A 34 4.16 6.40 17.27
C LEU A 34 4.70 6.40 15.84
N ASP A 35 4.00 5.79 14.89
CA ASP A 35 4.37 5.81 13.48
C ASP A 35 4.43 7.26 12.94
N LEU A 36 3.48 8.13 13.33
CA LEU A 36 3.49 9.55 12.93
C LEU A 36 4.67 10.32 13.55
N LYS A 37 4.94 10.12 14.85
CA LYS A 37 6.08 10.76 15.54
C LYS A 37 7.41 10.35 14.90
N ARG A 38 7.58 9.08 14.54
CA ARG A 38 8.78 8.58 13.86
C ARG A 38 8.99 9.23 12.51
N ARG A 39 7.95 9.29 11.67
CA ARG A 39 8.02 9.98 10.36
C ARG A 39 8.40 11.45 10.52
N ALA A 40 7.82 12.15 11.50
CA ALA A 40 8.16 13.54 11.77
C ALA A 40 9.65 13.71 12.16
N ALA A 41 10.16 12.85 13.05
CA ALA A 41 11.57 12.86 13.44
C ALA A 41 12.51 12.53 12.27
N ASP A 42 12.16 11.56 11.42
CA ASP A 42 12.93 11.22 10.22
C ASP A 42 12.99 12.40 9.24
N HIS A 43 11.87 13.11 9.05
CA HIS A 43 11.81 14.32 8.26
C HIS A 43 12.65 15.46 8.85
N GLU A 44 12.61 15.66 10.17
CA GLU A 44 13.44 16.67 10.85
C GLU A 44 14.93 16.38 10.70
N GLN A 45 15.35 15.12 10.78
CA GLN A 45 16.75 14.72 10.55
C GLN A 45 17.19 14.96 9.10
N ALA A 46 16.28 14.83 8.13
CA ALA A 46 16.57 15.06 6.72
C ALA A 46 16.75 16.55 6.34
N ARG A 47 16.24 17.49 7.14
CA ARG A 47 16.27 18.96 6.89
C ARG A 47 17.65 19.61 6.90
N GLY A 48 18.72 18.88 7.20
CA GLY A 48 20.07 19.44 7.25
C GLY A 48 20.65 19.87 5.89
N ASP A 49 20.15 19.30 4.78
CA ASP A 49 20.58 19.62 3.41
C ASP A 49 19.36 19.74 2.47
N PRO A 50 19.04 20.94 1.99
CA PRO A 50 17.89 21.17 1.10
C PRO A 50 17.95 20.36 -0.20
N ALA A 51 19.15 20.10 -0.73
CA ALA A 51 19.29 19.30 -1.96
C ALA A 51 18.93 17.83 -1.70
N LYS A 52 19.35 17.30 -0.54
CA LYS A 52 19.02 15.94 -0.11
C LYS A 52 17.54 15.79 0.20
N GLU A 53 16.92 16.75 0.89
CA GLU A 53 15.48 16.76 1.20
C GLU A 53 14.66 16.74 -0.10
N ASN A 54 14.98 17.63 -1.05
CA ASN A 54 14.29 17.67 -2.34
C ASN A 54 14.49 16.36 -3.14
N HIS A 55 15.68 15.76 -3.08
CA HIS A 55 15.95 14.48 -3.74
C HIS A 55 15.09 13.35 -3.15
N LEU A 56 15.01 13.24 -1.82
CA LEU A 56 14.18 12.23 -1.14
C LEU A 56 12.70 12.39 -1.48
N ALA A 57 12.17 13.63 -1.45
CA ALA A 57 10.80 13.91 -1.87
C ALA A 57 10.55 13.54 -3.34
N THR A 58 11.53 13.78 -4.21
CA THR A 58 11.45 13.39 -5.63
C THR A 58 11.43 11.86 -5.79
N CYS A 59 12.22 11.13 -5.01
CA CYS A 59 12.22 9.67 -4.99
C CYS A 59 10.88 9.10 -4.53
N GLU A 60 10.28 9.65 -3.47
CA GLU A 60 8.95 9.25 -3.00
C GLU A 60 7.88 9.51 -4.07
N TYR A 61 7.87 10.71 -4.66
CA TYR A 61 6.98 11.04 -5.78
C TYR A 61 7.18 10.11 -6.99
N GLY A 62 8.41 9.65 -7.23
CA GLY A 62 8.76 8.75 -8.32
C GLY A 62 7.93 7.45 -8.34
N GLY A 63 7.61 6.89 -7.17
CA GLY A 63 6.75 5.71 -7.03
C GLY A 63 5.34 5.97 -7.58
N TYR A 64 4.66 6.96 -7.02
CA TYR A 64 3.31 7.35 -7.46
C TYR A 64 3.27 7.81 -8.93
N LYS A 65 4.34 8.46 -9.41
CA LYS A 65 4.46 8.84 -10.81
C LYS A 65 4.58 7.61 -11.71
N PHE A 66 5.33 6.60 -11.30
CA PHE A 66 5.46 5.34 -12.02
C PHE A 66 4.11 4.62 -12.13
N GLU A 67 3.35 4.51 -11.04
CA GLU A 67 1.99 3.95 -11.03
C GLU A 67 1.08 4.68 -12.04
N ALA A 68 1.06 6.03 -11.98
CA ALA A 68 0.22 6.83 -12.86
C ALA A 68 0.58 6.73 -14.35
N LEU A 69 1.86 6.48 -14.67
CA LEU A 69 2.36 6.33 -16.04
C LEU A 69 2.12 4.93 -16.61
N THR A 70 2.26 3.90 -15.77
CA THR A 70 2.28 2.50 -16.20
C THR A 70 0.90 1.84 -16.18
N THR A 71 -0.09 2.46 -15.54
CA THR A 71 -1.45 1.90 -15.42
C THR A 71 -2.48 2.63 -16.30
N LEU A 72 -3.65 2.02 -16.47
CA LEU A 72 -4.83 2.58 -17.13
C LEU A 72 -6.04 2.46 -16.20
N LYS A 73 -6.95 3.43 -16.26
CA LYS A 73 -8.22 3.40 -15.51
C LYS A 73 -9.20 2.32 -15.98
N LYS A 74 -9.02 1.84 -17.21
CA LYS A 74 -9.86 0.84 -17.87
C LYS A 74 -8.97 -0.11 -18.68
N PRO A 75 -9.47 -1.32 -19.03
CA PRO A 75 -8.77 -2.20 -19.96
C PRO A 75 -8.40 -1.49 -21.26
N TRP A 76 -7.33 -1.97 -21.90
CA TRP A 76 -6.78 -1.36 -23.11
C TRP A 76 -7.83 -1.13 -24.20
N ALA A 77 -8.68 -2.13 -24.47
CA ALA A 77 -9.72 -2.07 -25.50
C ALA A 77 -10.77 -0.97 -25.28
N GLN A 78 -10.89 -0.45 -24.05
CA GLN A 78 -11.85 0.58 -23.66
C GLN A 78 -11.19 1.95 -23.46
N THR A 79 -9.88 2.07 -23.74
CA THR A 79 -9.11 3.29 -23.51
C THR A 79 -8.68 3.91 -24.83
N SER A 80 -8.99 5.19 -25.04
CA SER A 80 -8.57 5.91 -26.24
C SER A 80 -7.05 6.09 -26.31
N ARG A 81 -6.47 6.07 -27.52
CA ARG A 81 -5.05 6.38 -27.74
C ARG A 81 -4.64 7.72 -27.14
N ALA A 82 -5.49 8.75 -27.29
CA ALA A 82 -5.24 10.08 -26.73
C ALA A 82 -5.12 10.06 -25.20
N THR A 83 -5.88 9.20 -24.52
CA THR A 83 -5.78 9.01 -23.06
C THR A 83 -4.44 8.36 -22.69
N ILE A 84 -4.05 7.31 -23.40
CA ILE A 84 -2.80 6.57 -23.17
C ILE A 84 -1.59 7.50 -23.29
N GLU A 85 -1.54 8.27 -24.38
CA GLU A 85 -0.42 9.14 -24.73
C GLU A 85 -0.33 10.40 -23.83
N LYS A 86 -1.42 10.82 -23.18
CA LYS A 86 -1.44 11.99 -22.28
C LYS A 86 -1.16 11.67 -20.81
N ARG A 87 -0.91 10.41 -20.43
CA ARG A 87 -0.69 10.01 -19.02
C ARG A 87 0.44 10.77 -18.32
N TYR A 88 1.50 11.10 -19.03
CA TYR A 88 2.62 11.86 -18.44
C TYR A 88 2.22 13.27 -17.96
N LYS A 89 1.15 13.84 -18.52
CA LYS A 89 0.58 15.14 -18.13
C LYS A 89 -0.45 15.04 -17.02
N LYS A 90 -0.91 13.84 -16.65
CA LYS A 90 -1.90 13.66 -15.57
C LYS A 90 -1.27 14.07 -14.25
N ALA A 91 -1.99 14.87 -13.47
CA ALA A 91 -1.64 15.13 -12.07
C ALA A 91 -1.67 13.82 -11.27
N VAL A 92 -0.64 13.60 -10.47
CA VAL A 92 -0.49 12.42 -9.62
C VAL A 92 -1.04 12.75 -8.23
N ASN A 93 -1.69 11.77 -7.61
CA ASN A 93 -2.15 11.84 -6.23
C ASN A 93 -1.96 10.45 -5.60
N ASN A 94 -1.80 10.40 -4.28
CA ASN A 94 -1.72 9.17 -3.49
C ASN A 94 -2.97 8.98 -2.60
N TYR A 95 -4.09 9.62 -2.97
CA TYR A 95 -5.36 9.53 -2.26
C TYR A 95 -6.23 8.39 -2.83
N GLU A 96 -6.22 8.21 -4.16
CA GLU A 96 -6.90 7.09 -4.83
C GLU A 96 -6.24 5.77 -4.39
N GLN A 97 -6.99 4.86 -3.75
CA GLN A 97 -6.50 3.54 -3.30
C GLN A 97 -7.53 2.46 -3.63
N TYR A 98 -7.05 1.26 -3.99
CA TYR A 98 -7.87 0.06 -4.12
C TYR A 98 -7.41 -0.98 -3.10
N ILE A 99 -8.27 -1.32 -2.14
CA ILE A 99 -7.95 -2.25 -1.06
C ILE A 99 -8.61 -3.61 -1.33
N SER A 100 -7.80 -4.66 -1.39
CA SER A 100 -8.28 -6.05 -1.42
C SER A 100 -8.24 -6.63 -0.01
N VAL A 101 -9.32 -7.31 0.38
CA VAL A 101 -9.42 -8.05 1.64
C VAL A 101 -9.37 -9.54 1.34
N VAL A 102 -8.36 -10.22 1.86
CA VAL A 102 -8.11 -11.64 1.56
C VAL A 102 -8.13 -12.49 2.82
N ARG A 103 -8.79 -13.65 2.73
CA ARG A 103 -8.74 -14.71 3.75
C ARG A 103 -7.62 -15.68 3.42
N ARG A 104 -6.61 -15.77 4.29
CA ARG A 104 -5.45 -16.67 4.16
C ARG A 104 -5.14 -17.29 5.54
N GLY A 105 -3.98 -17.92 5.68
CA GLY A 105 -3.52 -18.47 6.95
C GLY A 105 -2.10 -19.01 6.88
N VAL A 106 -1.47 -19.20 8.04
CA VAL A 106 -0.16 -19.84 8.18
C VAL A 106 -0.31 -20.97 9.20
N GLY A 107 0.07 -22.18 8.81
CA GLY A 107 -0.18 -23.37 9.63
C GLY A 107 -1.67 -23.57 9.89
N LYS A 108 -2.05 -23.68 11.17
CA LYS A 108 -3.45 -23.85 11.60
C LYS A 108 -4.19 -22.51 11.80
N VAL A 109 -3.51 -21.38 11.74
CA VAL A 109 -4.08 -20.06 12.03
C VAL A 109 -4.67 -19.46 10.77
N LYS A 110 -5.94 -19.04 10.85
CA LYS A 110 -6.63 -18.30 9.79
C LYS A 110 -6.48 -16.80 10.02
N THR A 111 -6.27 -16.05 8.95
CA THR A 111 -6.04 -14.60 8.98
C THR A 111 -6.86 -13.90 7.91
N LEU A 112 -7.41 -12.73 8.23
CA LEU A 112 -7.99 -11.80 7.26
C LEU A 112 -7.03 -10.61 7.12
N LEU A 113 -6.59 -10.32 5.90
CA LEU A 113 -5.63 -9.25 5.63
C LEU A 113 -6.23 -8.26 4.63
N ALA A 114 -6.18 -6.98 4.95
CA ALA A 114 -6.47 -5.90 4.03
C ALA A 114 -5.15 -5.31 3.51
N GLY A 115 -5.03 -5.15 2.20
CA GLY A 115 -3.84 -4.59 1.56
C GLY A 115 -4.22 -3.83 0.30
N GLU A 116 -3.48 -2.77 0.01
CA GLU A 116 -3.58 -2.05 -1.25
C GLU A 116 -3.12 -2.96 -2.42
N VAL A 117 -3.73 -2.77 -3.58
CA VAL A 117 -3.33 -3.39 -4.85
C VAL A 117 -3.19 -2.30 -5.90
N ASP A 118 -1.99 -2.17 -6.46
CA ASP A 118 -1.65 -1.10 -7.40
C ASP A 118 -2.45 -1.17 -8.71
N CYS A 119 -2.56 -2.36 -9.30
CA CYS A 119 -3.29 -2.58 -10.54
C CYS A 119 -3.63 -4.04 -10.81
N VAL A 120 -4.40 -4.25 -11.87
CA VAL A 120 -4.66 -5.56 -12.45
C VAL A 120 -3.75 -5.74 -13.66
N TRP A 121 -3.16 -6.93 -13.78
CA TRP A 121 -2.29 -7.26 -14.91
C TRP A 121 -3.05 -7.30 -16.25
N ASP A 122 -4.18 -8.00 -16.30
CA ASP A 122 -4.97 -8.24 -17.52
C ASP A 122 -6.46 -7.91 -17.36
N TYR A 123 -7.21 -8.67 -16.56
CA TYR A 123 -8.65 -8.49 -16.36
C TYR A 123 -9.11 -8.99 -14.98
N ILE A 124 -10.27 -8.50 -14.55
CA ILE A 124 -10.97 -9.02 -13.37
C ILE A 124 -11.94 -10.10 -13.87
N PRO A 125 -11.84 -11.36 -13.42
CA PRO A 125 -12.75 -12.42 -13.83
C PRO A 125 -14.22 -12.13 -13.43
N GLU A 126 -15.17 -12.49 -14.29
CA GLU A 126 -16.61 -12.32 -14.03
C GLU A 126 -17.10 -13.25 -12.90
N ASP A 127 -16.53 -14.46 -12.82
CA ASP A 127 -16.79 -15.44 -11.75
C ASP A 127 -15.99 -15.13 -10.49
N HIS A 128 -16.02 -13.88 -10.04
CA HIS A 128 -15.67 -13.61 -8.65
C HIS A 128 -16.80 -14.20 -7.80
N PRO A 129 -16.57 -15.21 -6.95
CA PRO A 129 -17.58 -15.59 -5.99
C PRO A 129 -17.78 -14.37 -5.08
N GLN A 130 -18.88 -13.64 -5.32
CA GLN A 130 -19.59 -12.92 -4.29
C GLN A 130 -19.67 -13.92 -3.15
N THR A 131 -18.95 -13.67 -2.06
CA THR A 131 -18.81 -14.58 -0.91
C THR A 131 -20.12 -15.37 -0.70
N PRO A 132 -20.12 -16.70 -0.86
CA PRO A 132 -21.28 -17.48 -0.45
C PRO A 132 -21.38 -17.31 1.07
N GLY A 133 -22.55 -16.91 1.54
CA GLY A 133 -22.83 -16.87 2.97
C GLY A 133 -22.53 -18.23 3.62
N ALA A 134 -21.75 -18.20 4.70
CA ALA A 134 -21.75 -19.13 5.83
C ALA A 134 -20.71 -18.67 6.86
#